data_AF-A0A951G3N1-F1
#
_entry.id   AF-A0A951G3N1-F1
#
_cell.length_a   1.000
_cell.length_b   1.000
_cell.length_c   1.000
_cell.angle_alpha   90.00
_cell.angle_beta   90.00
_cell.angle_gamma   90.00
#
_symmetry.space_group_name_H-M   'P 1'
#
loop_
_entity.id
_entity.type
_entity.pdbx_description
1 polymer ?
#
loop_
_entity_poly.entity_id
_entity_poly.type
_entity_poly.pdbx_seq_one_letter_code
_entity_poly.pdbx_strand_id
1 'polypeptide(L)'
;MSSSEDQPQPATSTTEIIVATGDRYRVEGDVKHVERIILDAARGSIMQLAWFTESETRDALAVNPEHVVVLRAGATRPGPAPASR
;
A
#
# COMPACT_ATOMS: atom_id res chain seq x y z
N MET A 1 4.44 1.05 38.15
CA MET A 1 3.59 0.54 37.06
C MET A 1 3.57 1.62 35.98
N SER A 2 4.40 1.45 34.94
CA SER A 2 4.60 2.47 33.92
C SER A 2 3.35 2.62 33.06
N SER A 3 2.78 3.83 33.10
CA SER A 3 1.86 4.34 32.11
C SER A 3 2.48 4.16 30.72
N SER A 4 1.97 3.21 29.93
CA SER A 4 2.26 3.19 28.49
C SER A 4 1.33 4.23 27.89
N GLU A 5 1.89 5.42 27.71
CA GLU A 5 1.24 6.56 27.09
C GLU A 5 0.63 6.16 25.73
N ASP A 6 -0.53 6.73 25.47
CA ASP A 6 -1.26 6.79 24.21
C ASP A 6 -0.30 7.22 23.08
N GLN A 7 0.44 6.27 22.50
CA GLN A 7 1.26 6.56 21.33
C GLN A 7 0.31 6.70 20.14
N PRO A 8 0.25 7.86 19.46
CA PRO A 8 -0.51 8.01 18.25
C PRO A 8 0.01 7.01 17.23
N GLN A 9 -0.83 6.02 16.91
CA GLN A 9 -0.47 4.96 16.00
C GLN A 9 -0.18 5.58 14.62
N PRO A 10 0.96 5.27 13.98
CA PRO A 10 1.44 6.03 12.84
C PRO A 10 0.43 5.99 11.70
N ALA A 11 0.13 7.18 11.18
CA ALA A 11 -0.77 7.35 10.06
C ALA A 11 -0.23 6.57 8.84
N THR A 12 -1.08 5.74 8.23
CA THR A 12 -0.66 4.88 7.11
C THR A 12 -0.89 5.64 5.81
N SER A 13 0.21 6.05 5.16
CA SER A 13 0.15 6.60 3.80
C SER A 13 -0.39 5.53 2.85
N THR A 14 -1.20 5.94 1.89
CA THR A 14 -1.72 5.04 0.85
C THR A 14 -1.30 5.53 -0.53
N THR A 15 -1.32 4.63 -1.50
CA THR A 15 -1.06 4.90 -2.91
C THR A 15 -2.11 4.23 -3.76
N GLU A 16 -2.64 4.94 -4.76
CA GLU A 16 -3.52 4.37 -5.78
C GLU A 16 -2.69 3.88 -6.96
N ILE A 17 -2.87 2.60 -7.32
CA ILE A 17 -2.32 1.96 -8.51
C ILE A 17 -3.44 1.86 -9.53
N ILE A 18 -3.23 2.42 -10.72
CA ILE A 18 -4.15 2.30 -11.85
C ILE A 18 -3.51 1.35 -12.86
N VAL A 19 -4.23 0.29 -13.20
CA VAL A 19 -3.78 -0.74 -14.15
C VAL A 19 -4.43 -0.57 -15.53
N ALA A 20 -3.89 -1.26 -16.53
CA ALA A 20 -4.28 -1.14 -17.93
C ALA A 20 -5.76 -1.45 -18.22
N THR A 21 -6.42 -2.24 -17.37
CA THR A 21 -7.87 -2.50 -17.43
C THR A 21 -8.72 -1.29 -17.03
N GLY A 22 -8.11 -0.28 -16.41
CA GLY A 22 -8.81 0.86 -15.80
C GLY A 22 -9.11 0.67 -14.32
N ASP A 23 -8.87 -0.52 -13.76
CA ASP A 23 -9.07 -0.81 -12.34
C ASP A 23 -8.11 0.00 -11.47
N ARG A 24 -8.56 0.29 -10.24
CA ARG A 24 -7.84 1.10 -9.26
C ARG A 24 -7.73 0.36 -7.95
N TYR A 25 -6.51 0.20 -7.46
CA TYR A 25 -6.24 -0.45 -6.19
C TYR A 25 -5.58 0.55 -5.24
N ARG A 26 -6.09 0.66 -4.02
CA ARG A 26 -5.43 1.44 -2.97
C ARG A 26 -4.59 0.51 -2.11
N VAL A 27 -3.30 0.77 -2.03
CA VAL A 27 -2.36 -0.04 -1.28
C VAL A 27 -1.72 0.76 -0.16
N GLU A 28 -1.27 0.06 0.88
CA GLU A 28 -0.47 0.66 1.95
C GLU A 28 0.92 1.05 1.43
N GLY A 29 1.43 2.19 1.91
CA GLY A 29 2.73 2.73 1.55
C GLY A 29 2.65 4.04 0.76
N ASP A 30 3.71 4.84 0.86
CA ASP A 30 3.86 6.02 0.02
C ASP A 30 4.26 5.65 -1.42
N VAL A 31 4.05 6.60 -2.34
CA VAL A 31 4.27 6.41 -3.78
C VAL A 31 5.68 5.90 -4.10
N LYS A 32 6.72 6.37 -3.40
CA LYS A 32 8.10 5.99 -3.71
C LYS A 32 8.38 4.55 -3.29
N HIS A 33 7.80 4.14 -2.17
CA HIS A 33 7.88 2.75 -1.73
C HIS A 33 7.17 1.82 -2.71
N VAL A 34 5.95 2.16 -3.11
CA VAL A 34 5.16 1.38 -4.07
C VAL A 34 5.84 1.30 -5.43
N GLU A 35 6.33 2.41 -5.96
CA GLU A 35 7.09 2.46 -7.22
C GLU A 35 8.31 1.52 -7.19
N ARG A 36 9.06 1.54 -6.08
CA ARG A 36 10.22 0.66 -5.92
C ARG A 36 9.86 -0.81 -6.00
N ILE A 37 8.80 -1.25 -5.31
CA ILE A 37 8.34 -2.64 -5.35
C ILE A 37 8.00 -3.06 -6.78
N ILE A 38 7.35 -2.19 -7.55
CA ILE A 38 6.99 -2.45 -8.95
C ILE A 38 8.24 -2.57 -9.81
N LEU A 39 9.20 -1.65 -9.67
CA LEU A 39 10.44 -1.66 -10.44
C LEU A 39 11.31 -2.87 -10.11
N ASP A 40 11.36 -3.29 -8.84
CA ASP A 40 12.10 -4.47 -8.41
C ASP A 40 11.43 -5.75 -8.96
N ALA A 41 10.10 -5.80 -9.01
CA ALA A 41 9.37 -6.89 -9.65
C ALA A 41 9.58 -6.94 -11.17
N ALA A 42 9.56 -5.79 -11.86
CA ALA A 42 9.77 -5.69 -13.30
C ALA A 42 11.19 -6.12 -13.73
N ARG A 43 12.19 -5.91 -12.89
CA ARG A 43 13.59 -6.35 -13.13
C ARG A 43 13.84 -7.81 -12.78
N GLY A 44 12.90 -8.46 -12.11
CA GLY A 44 12.99 -9.85 -11.70
C GLY A 44 12.82 -10.82 -12.86
N SER A 45 12.43 -12.04 -12.52
CA SER A 45 12.13 -13.08 -13.52
C SER A 45 10.86 -12.74 -14.32
N ILE A 46 10.76 -13.31 -15.52
CA ILE A 46 9.49 -13.36 -16.27
C ILE A 46 8.41 -13.93 -15.33
N MET A 47 7.28 -13.22 -15.21
CA MET A 47 6.14 -13.50 -14.31
C MET A 47 6.32 -13.14 -12.82
N GLN A 48 7.34 -12.38 -12.44
CA GLN A 48 7.43 -11.88 -11.05
C GLN A 48 6.39 -10.78 -10.80
N LEU A 49 5.50 -11.00 -9.82
CA LEU A 49 4.47 -10.04 -9.44
C LEU A 49 4.94 -9.12 -8.31
N ALA A 50 4.44 -7.89 -8.33
CA ALA A 50 4.58 -6.94 -7.24
C ALA A 50 3.50 -7.23 -6.20
N TRP A 51 3.90 -7.43 -4.94
CA TRP A 51 3.01 -7.75 -3.84
C TRP A 51 2.77 -6.56 -2.93
N PHE A 52 1.52 -6.34 -2.58
CA PHE A 52 1.05 -5.24 -1.76
C PHE A 52 0.02 -5.69 -0.74
N THR A 53 -0.24 -4.83 0.25
CA THR A 53 -1.38 -4.94 1.15
C THR A 53 -2.43 -3.93 0.71
N GLU A 54 -3.63 -4.38 0.41
CA GLU A 54 -4.75 -3.50 0.07
C GLU A 54 -5.20 -2.71 1.30
N SER A 55 -5.39 -1.40 1.15
CA SER A 55 -5.53 -0.50 2.30
C SER A 55 -6.87 -0.64 3.06
N GLU A 56 -7.92 -1.16 2.42
CA GLU A 56 -9.26 -1.24 3.00
C GLU A 56 -9.51 -2.61 3.64
N THR A 57 -9.23 -3.69 2.91
CA THR A 57 -9.42 -5.07 3.37
C THR A 57 -8.22 -5.61 4.14
N ARG A 58 -7.01 -5.04 3.94
CA ARG A 58 -5.71 -5.61 4.35
C ARG A 58 -5.38 -6.95 3.70
N ASP A 59 -6.04 -7.28 2.60
CA ASP A 59 -5.72 -8.48 1.84
C ASP A 59 -4.45 -8.30 1.03
N ALA A 60 -3.79 -9.42 0.74
CA ALA A 60 -2.63 -9.43 -0.15
C ALA A 60 -3.09 -9.21 -1.60
N LEU A 61 -2.51 -8.22 -2.27
CA LEU A 61 -2.76 -7.89 -3.67
C LEU A 61 -1.50 -8.14 -4.50
N ALA A 62 -1.61 -8.96 -5.54
CA ALA A 62 -0.55 -9.16 -6.52
C ALA A 62 -0.86 -8.38 -7.80
N VAL A 63 0.11 -7.59 -8.28
CA VAL A 63 -0.01 -6.78 -9.49
C VAL A 63 1.10 -7.15 -10.47
N ASN A 64 0.75 -7.36 -11.74
CA ASN A 64 1.73 -7.50 -12.81
C ASN A 64 2.36 -6.12 -13.12
N PRO A 65 3.69 -5.94 -12.99
CA PRO A 65 4.34 -4.66 -13.27
C PRO A 65 4.06 -4.13 -14.68
N GLU A 66 3.93 -5.01 -15.68
CA GLU A 66 3.66 -4.63 -17.08
C GLU A 66 2.26 -4.03 -17.29
N HIS A 67 1.37 -4.20 -16.32
CA HIS A 67 0.00 -3.68 -16.40
C HIS A 67 -0.17 -2.38 -15.61
N VAL A 68 0.83 -1.90 -14.89
CA VAL A 68 0.76 -0.64 -14.14
C VAL A 68 0.88 0.53 -15.12
N VAL A 69 -0.06 1.47 -15.06
CA VAL A 69 -0.08 2.64 -15.95
C VAL A 69 0.17 3.93 -15.19
N VAL A 70 -0.37 4.07 -13.98
CA VAL A 70 -0.25 5.30 -13.18
C VAL A 70 -0.15 4.96 -11.69
N LEU A 71 0.69 5.71 -10.96
CA LEU A 71 0.71 5.76 -9.50
C LEU A 71 0.26 7.14 -9.03
N ARG A 72 -0.59 7.19 -7.99
CA ARG A 72 -1.03 8.44 -7.37
C ARG A 72 -0.93 8.35 -5.85
N ALA A 73 -0.43 9.42 -5.22
CA ALA A 73 -0.46 9.52 -3.76
C ALA A 73 -1.91 9.52 -3.28
N GLY A 74 -2.23 8.62 -2.35
CA GLY A 74 -3.52 8.51 -1.71
C GLY A 74 -3.60 9.31 -0.42
N ALA A 75 -4.78 9.29 0.21
CA ALA A 75 -4.97 9.94 1.50
C ALA A 75 -4.24 9.16 2.61
N THR A 76 -3.72 9.89 3.59
CA THR A 76 -3.19 9.28 4.81
C THR A 76 -4.36 8.78 5.66
N ARG A 77 -4.40 7.46 5.93
CA ARG A 77 -5.42 6.89 6.82
C ARG A 77 -5.00 7.13 8.28
N PRO A 78 -5.87 7.72 9.12
CA PRO A 78 -5.62 7.76 10.56
C PRO A 78 -5.60 6.33 11.13
N GLY A 79 -4.73 6.10 12.12
CA GLY A 79 -4.68 4.82 12.84
C GLY A 79 -6.05 4.44 13.43
N PRO A 80 -6.31 3.14 13.68
CA PRO A 80 -7.55 2.73 14.34
C PRO A 80 -7.70 3.46 15.69
N ALA A 81 -8.92 3.91 16.00
CA ALA A 81 -9.19 4.58 17.27
C ALA A 81 -8.86 3.63 18.45
N PRO A 82 -8.28 4.14 19.56
CA PRO A 82 -7.96 3.31 20.71
C PRO A 82 -9.23 2.62 21.23
N ALA A 83 -9.14 1.31 21.45
CA ALA A 83 -10.23 0.52 21.98
C ALA A 83 -10.62 1.06 23.37
N SER A 84 -11.83 1.60 23.49
CA SER A 84 -12.38 2.05 24.77
C SER A 84 -12.54 0.83 25.68
N ARG A 85 -11.87 0.86 26.84
CA ARG A 85 -11.94 -0.17 27.88
C ARG A 85 -12.82 0.27 29.03
#